data_AF-A0A7C6J8V3-F1
#
_entry.id   AF-A0A7C6J8V3-F1
#
_cell.length_a   1.000
_cell.length_b   1.000
_cell.length_c   1.000
_cell.angle_alpha   90.00
_cell.angle_beta   90.00
_cell.angle_gamma   90.00
#
_symmetry.space_group_name_H-M   'P 1'
#
loop_
_entity.id
_entity.type
_entity.pdbx_description
1 polymer ?
#
loop_
_entity_poly.entity_id
_entity_poly.type
_entity_poly.pdbx_seq_one_letter_code
_entity_poly.pdbx_strand_id
1 'polypeptide(L)'
;MNVFKISWLLFKNNLKLYKFYLGVLILATAIYYNFLAVNYNPYLKVLGEQYVFAQVASTMCSLVLFLTMLSFMFHANSFFYKLRY
;
A
#
# COMPACT_ATOMS: atom_id res chain seq x y z
N MET A 1 20.72 -24.50 -8.26
CA MET A 1 19.93 -23.36 -8.79
C MET A 1 20.04 -22.21 -7.79
N ASN A 2 20.67 -21.09 -8.17
CA ASN A 2 20.90 -20.01 -7.22
C ASN A 2 19.62 -19.17 -7.08
N VAL A 3 19.06 -19.08 -5.86
CA VAL A 3 17.77 -18.42 -5.57
C VAL A 3 17.77 -16.98 -6.07
N PHE A 4 18.89 -16.29 -5.93
CA PHE A 4 19.08 -14.93 -6.42
C PHE A 4 18.87 -14.79 -7.94
N LYS A 5 19.35 -15.78 -8.70
CA LYS A 5 19.25 -15.80 -10.17
C LYS A 5 17.81 -15.98 -10.63
N ILE A 6 17.03 -16.77 -9.88
CA ILE A 6 15.61 -17.02 -10.14
C ILE A 6 14.79 -15.76 -9.81
N SER A 7 15.02 -15.14 -8.66
CA SER A 7 14.34 -13.89 -8.25
C SER A 7 14.59 -12.76 -9.25
N TRP A 8 15.82 -12.63 -9.74
CA TRP A 8 16.17 -11.64 -10.76
C TRP A 8 15.43 -11.85 -12.09
N LEU A 9 15.32 -13.10 -12.53
CA LEU A 9 14.64 -13.46 -13.77
C LEU A 9 13.12 -13.20 -13.66
N LEU A 10 12.52 -13.54 -12.51
CA LEU A 10 11.12 -13.23 -12.17
C LEU A 10 10.85 -11.72 -12.12
N PHE A 11 11.76 -10.95 -11.52
CA PHE A 11 11.67 -9.49 -11.47
C PHE A 11 11.71 -8.88 -12.87
N LYS A 12 12.65 -9.31 -13.70
CA LYS A 12 12.81 -8.80 -15.07
C LYS A 12 11.61 -9.14 -15.96
N ASN A 13 11.06 -10.35 -15.85
CA ASN A 13 9.87 -10.75 -16.62
C ASN A 13 8.59 -10.02 -16.19
N ASN A 14 8.47 -9.64 -14.93
CA ASN A 14 7.25 -9.05 -14.36
C ASN A 14 7.40 -7.56 -14.01
N LEU A 15 8.31 -6.86 -14.69
CA LEU A 15 8.68 -5.46 -14.40
C LEU A 15 7.49 -4.50 -14.35
N LYS A 16 6.47 -4.71 -15.19
CA LYS A 16 5.24 -3.89 -15.22
C LYS A 16 4.41 -4.05 -13.94
N LEU A 17 4.33 -5.28 -13.43
CA LEU A 17 3.63 -5.63 -12.19
C LEU A 17 4.38 -5.09 -10.96
N TYR A 18 5.71 -5.25 -10.94
CA TYR A 18 6.54 -4.67 -9.89
C TYR A 18 6.46 -3.13 -9.85
N LYS A 19 6.45 -2.46 -11.01
CA LYS A 19 6.22 -1.01 -11.07
C LYS A 19 4.86 -0.62 -10.49
N PHE A 20 3.81 -1.37 -10.80
CA PHE A 20 2.48 -1.14 -10.23
C PHE A 20 2.49 -1.31 -8.71
N TYR A 21 3.08 -2.38 -8.17
CA TYR A 21 3.21 -2.58 -6.72
C TYR A 21 3.99 -1.46 -6.03
N LEU A 22 5.08 -1.01 -6.66
CA LEU A 22 5.89 0.09 -6.13
C LEU A 22 5.07 1.39 -6.12
N GLY A 23 4.28 1.66 -7.15
CA GLY A 23 3.35 2.79 -7.19
C GLY A 23 2.28 2.74 -6.10
N VAL A 24 1.66 1.57 -5.88
CA VAL A 24 0.70 1.37 -4.78
C VAL A 24 1.37 1.61 -3.42
N LEU A 25 2.61 1.15 -3.24
CA LEU A 25 3.37 1.34 -2.01
C LEU A 25 3.70 2.83 -1.76
N ILE A 26 4.14 3.56 -2.79
CA ILE A 26 4.40 5.00 -2.70
C ILE A 26 3.10 5.75 -2.38
N LEU A 27 1.99 5.42 -3.05
CA LEU A 27 0.70 6.06 -2.80
C LEU A 27 0.23 5.80 -1.36
N ALA A 28 0.29 4.55 -0.90
CA ALA A 28 -0.10 4.17 0.46
C ALA A 28 0.74 4.87 1.53
N THR A 29 2.05 4.95 1.34
CA THR A 29 2.96 5.66 2.26
C THR A 29 2.70 7.17 2.25
N ALA A 30 2.49 7.78 1.08
CA ALA A 30 2.14 9.20 0.98
C ALA A 30 0.82 9.53 1.69
N ILE A 31 -0.19 8.69 1.51
CA ILE A 31 -1.48 8.80 2.19
C ILE A 31 -1.31 8.64 3.71
N TYR A 32 -0.55 7.64 4.16
CA TYR A 32 -0.25 7.44 5.59
C TYR A 32 0.42 8.66 6.22
N TYR A 33 1.45 9.23 5.59
CA TYR A 33 2.13 10.40 6.12
C TYR A 33 1.28 11.66 6.09
N ASN A 34 0.43 11.83 5.07
CA ASN A 34 -0.52 12.94 5.02
C ASN A 34 -1.50 12.87 6.21
N PHE A 35 -1.99 11.68 6.50
CA PHE A 35 -2.83 11.42 7.65
C PHE A 35 -2.12 11.57 9.01
N LEU A 36 -0.85 11.17 9.08
CA LEU A 36 -0.01 11.42 10.24
C LEU A 36 0.16 12.93 10.46
N ALA A 37 0.43 13.69 9.40
CA ALA A 37 0.57 15.14 9.46
C ALA A 37 -0.73 15.82 9.94
N VAL A 38 -1.89 15.34 9.50
CA VAL A 38 -3.20 15.80 10.02
C VAL A 38 -3.32 15.54 11.51
N ASN A 39 -2.94 14.35 11.99
CA ASN A 39 -3.02 13.97 13.41
C ASN A 39 -2.12 14.82 14.34
N TYR A 40 -0.94 15.21 13.86
CA TYR A 40 0.02 15.98 14.68
C TYR A 40 -0.02 17.49 14.42
N ASN A 41 -0.93 17.97 13.57
CA ASN A 41 -1.03 19.40 13.27
C ASN A 41 -1.68 20.16 14.43
N PRO A 42 -0.95 21.08 15.10
CA PRO A 42 -1.47 21.82 16.25
C PRO A 42 -2.61 22.78 15.90
N TYR A 43 -2.70 23.24 14.65
CA TYR A 43 -3.77 24.13 14.18
C TYR A 43 -5.11 23.41 14.02
N LEU A 44 -5.08 22.11 13.74
CA LEU A 44 -6.27 21.28 13.57
C LEU A 44 -6.88 20.82 14.90
N LYS A 45 -6.08 20.75 15.98
CA LYS A 45 -6.57 20.47 17.35
C LYS A 45 -7.56 21.50 17.87
N VAL A 46 -7.51 22.74 17.36
CA VAL A 46 -8.40 23.83 17.76
C VAL A 46 -9.81 23.65 17.17
N LEU A 47 -9.98 22.85 16.10
CA LEU A 47 -11.25 22.64 15.41
C LEU A 47 -12.18 21.58 16.06
N GLY A 48 -11.78 20.96 17.17
CA GLY A 48 -12.66 20.09 17.97
C GLY A 48 -13.23 18.90 17.18
N GLU A 49 -14.55 18.89 16.95
CA GLU A 49 -15.28 17.75 16.40
C GLU A 49 -14.90 17.37 14.95
N GLN A 50 -14.56 18.34 14.10
CA GLN A 50 -14.18 18.06 12.70
C GLN A 50 -12.87 17.28 12.59
N TYR A 51 -11.98 17.44 13.58
CA TYR A 51 -10.74 16.70 13.67
C TYR A 51 -10.97 15.21 13.98
N VAL A 52 -11.97 14.89 14.81
CA VAL A 52 -12.34 13.50 15.12
C VAL A 52 -12.85 12.79 13.86
N PHE A 53 -13.68 13.45 13.05
CA PHE A 53 -14.14 12.89 11.78
C PHE A 53 -12.99 12.67 10.80
N ALA A 54 -12.08 13.65 10.66
CA ALA A 54 -10.91 13.52 9.80
C ALA A 54 -9.97 12.39 10.27
N GLN A 55 -9.76 12.25 11.58
CA GLN A 55 -8.95 11.20 12.18
C GLN A 55 -9.57 9.81 12.00
N VAL A 56 -10.87 9.67 12.23
CA VAL A 56 -11.58 8.39 12.03
C VAL A 56 -11.61 8.01 10.54
N ALA A 57 -11.94 8.95 9.64
CA ALA A 57 -11.91 8.70 8.21
C ALA A 57 -10.50 8.30 7.72
N SER A 58 -9.47 8.94 8.27
CA SER A 58 -8.07 8.64 8.01
C SER A 58 -7.69 7.21 8.41
N THR A 59 -8.02 6.81 9.63
CA THR A 59 -7.73 5.45 10.14
C THR A 59 -8.49 4.37 9.37
N MET A 60 -9.74 4.62 9.00
CA MET A 60 -10.52 3.70 8.16
C MET A 60 -9.93 3.59 6.75
N CYS A 61 -9.49 4.71 6.18
CA CYS A 61 -8.85 4.72 4.86
C CYS A 61 -7.51 3.96 4.85
N SER A 62 -6.68 4.13 5.88
CA SER A 62 -5.42 3.38 6.00
C SER A 62 -5.64 1.88 6.18
N LEU A 63 -6.69 1.48 6.92
CA LEU A 63 -7.07 0.09 7.12
C LEU A 63 -7.57 -0.55 5.81
N VAL A 64 -8.40 0.16 5.05
CA VAL A 64 -8.84 -0.28 3.70
C VAL A 64 -7.65 -0.40 2.74
N LEU A 65 -6.70 0.55 2.76
CA LEU A 65 -5.46 0.46 1.98
C LEU A 65 -4.61 -0.75 2.36
N PHE A 66 -4.52 -1.06 3.65
CA PHE A 66 -3.79 -2.23 4.12
C PHE A 66 -4.46 -3.54 3.67
N LEU A 67 -5.78 -3.64 3.81
CA LEU A 67 -6.56 -4.81 3.40
C LEU A 67 -6.55 -5.02 1.88
N THR A 68 -6.61 -3.95 1.11
CA THR A 68 -6.49 -4.01 -0.36
C THR A 68 -5.10 -4.46 -0.78
N MET A 69 -4.05 -4.00 -0.10
CA MET A 69 -2.68 -4.45 -0.35
C MET A 69 -2.51 -5.94 0.00
N LEU A 70 -3.00 -6.40 1.15
CA LEU A 70 -3.02 -7.82 1.54
C LEU A 70 -3.77 -8.68 0.53
N SER A 71 -4.95 -8.24 0.10
CA SER A 71 -5.75 -8.94 -0.91
C SER A 71 -5.00 -9.05 -2.23
N PHE A 72 -4.28 -7.99 -2.64
CA PHE A 72 -3.43 -8.02 -3.82
C PHE A 72 -2.28 -9.03 -3.68
N MET A 73 -1.62 -9.11 -2.52
CA MET A 73 -0.54 -10.07 -2.27
C MET A 73 -1.05 -11.52 -2.30
N PHE A 74 -2.21 -11.79 -1.70
CA PHE A 74 -2.83 -13.12 -1.73
C PHE A 74 -3.26 -13.54 -3.15
N HIS A 75 -3.84 -12.61 -3.92
CA HIS A 75 -4.30 -12.91 -5.28
C HIS A 75 -3.16 -12.98 -6.30
N ALA A 76 -2.07 -12.24 -6.07
CA ALA A 76 -0.85 -12.31 -6.88
C ALA A 76 -0.27 -13.72 -6.94
N ASN A 77 -0.36 -14.48 -5.84
CA ASN A 77 0.12 -15.86 -5.81
C ASN A 77 -0.63 -16.74 -6.83
N SER A 78 -1.95 -16.59 -6.95
CA SER A 78 -2.71 -17.31 -7.98
C SER A 78 -2.36 -16.85 -9.40
N PHE A 79 -2.02 -15.57 -9.58
CA PHE A 79 -1.56 -15.01 -10.85
C PHE A 79 -0.21 -15.62 -11.28
N PHE A 80 0.74 -15.77 -10.35
CA PHE A 80 2.03 -16.42 -10.63
C PHE A 80 1.89 -17.93 -10.90
N TYR A 81 0.95 -18.62 -10.25
CA TYR A 81 0.68 -20.02 -10.51
C TYR A 81 0.02 -20.24 -11.89
N LYS A 82 -0.92 -19.38 -12.29
CA LYS A 82 -1.59 -19.45 -13.61
C LYS A 82 -0.71 -19.02 -14.77
N LEU A 83 0.35 -18.23 -14.56
CA LEU A 83 1.30 -17.89 -15.62
C LEU A 83 2.31 -19.01 -15.92
N ARG A 84 2.36 -20.05 -15.07
CA ARG A 84 3.34 -21.15 -15.14
C ARG A 84 2.81 -22.40 -15.84
N TYR A 85 1.50 -22.47 -16.09
CA TYR A 85 0.80 -23.50 -16.85
C TYR A 85 0.04 -22.84 -18.00
#